data_AF-A0A9D7IFB7-F1
#
_entry.id   AF-A0A9D7IFB7-F1
#
_cell.length_a   1.000
_cell.length_b   1.000
_cell.length_c   1.000
_cell.angle_alpha   90.00
_cell.angle_beta   90.00
_cell.angle_gamma   90.00
#
_symmetry.space_group_name_H-M   'P 1'
#
loop_
_entity.id
_entity.type
_entity.pdbx_description
1 polymer ?
#
loop_
_entity_poly.entity_id
_entity_poly.type
_entity_poly.pdbx_seq_one_letter_code
_entity_poly.pdbx_strand_id
1 'polypeptide(L)'
;MILGVPFRDEPMDDADVWRHMKHRWLWWIGAVGCVLLLSCLLIPAVVYDRGGGGACSGCHEIAPSVASWKTSSHRNIACTACHEGSLSMNPAAHLNNFSNLVAHWAGSATSPPHLKFSRIDPMVERCGQCHQKEHADWAAGPHGATYRTFFLDPAQNRKEQLSEDCLRCHGMFFEESISHLVAPLDRQGPWVIHGGVCEDSAAIPCLACHQIHSEGVPAGLHPANEEIVEASRELCLPSLAFFDRRDRLSISTVYLPIPRMLDGDRLVKMSPDKRQGLCYQCHSPEWTRQAGSGDDRTGMGVHEGLSCLACHHPHNQSARASCAECHPRLSNCGLDVEKMDTTFRDPKSRHNIHFVKCRDCHPLGVPSPDEIQIH
;
A
#
# COMPACT_ATOMS: atom_id res chain seq x y z
N MET A 1 -5.71 -35.89 -56.99
CA MET A 1 -7.18 -35.91 -57.13
C MET A 1 -7.74 -34.74 -56.34
N ILE A 2 -7.70 -33.53 -56.91
CA ILE A 2 -8.42 -32.35 -56.41
C ILE A 2 -9.00 -31.68 -57.66
N LEU A 3 -10.32 -31.82 -57.74
CA LEU A 3 -11.37 -31.17 -58.51
C LEU A 3 -10.95 -30.10 -59.54
N GLY A 4 -11.28 -30.38 -60.80
CA GLY A 4 -11.21 -29.44 -61.91
C GLY A 4 -12.20 -28.29 -61.75
N VAL A 5 -11.69 -27.09 -61.95
CA VAL A 5 -12.50 -25.90 -62.24
C VAL A 5 -12.56 -25.79 -63.76
N PRO A 6 -13.74 -25.80 -64.40
CA PRO A 6 -13.83 -25.53 -65.82
C PRO A 6 -13.47 -24.07 -66.05
N PHE A 7 -12.48 -23.81 -66.91
CA PHE A 7 -12.20 -22.48 -67.42
C PHE A 7 -13.39 -22.11 -68.32
N ARG A 8 -14.25 -21.23 -67.81
CA ARG A 8 -15.43 -20.75 -68.52
C ARG A 8 -14.98 -19.54 -69.35
N ASP A 9 -14.64 -19.79 -70.61
CA ASP A 9 -14.44 -18.75 -71.63
C ASP A 9 -15.80 -18.23 -72.11
N GLU A 10 -16.57 -17.64 -71.20
CA GLU A 10 -17.67 -16.75 -71.59
C GLU A 10 -17.18 -15.30 -71.40
N PRO A 11 -17.28 -14.43 -72.42
CA PRO A 11 -16.98 -13.03 -72.25
C PRO A 11 -17.91 -12.48 -71.17
N MET A 12 -17.35 -12.13 -70.03
CA MET A 12 -18.09 -11.54 -68.93
C MET A 12 -18.71 -10.24 -69.45
N ASP A 13 -20.04 -10.20 -69.51
CA ASP A 13 -20.81 -9.01 -69.90
C ASP A 13 -20.22 -7.80 -69.16
N ASP A 14 -19.96 -6.71 -69.88
CA ASP A 14 -19.47 -5.45 -69.32
C ASP A 14 -20.29 -5.02 -68.09
N ALA A 15 -21.58 -5.36 -68.05
CA ALA A 15 -22.45 -5.12 -66.89
C ALA A 15 -22.00 -5.86 -65.61
N ASP A 16 -21.49 -7.09 -65.72
CA ASP A 16 -21.11 -7.93 -64.58
C ASP A 16 -19.72 -7.58 -64.03
N VAL A 17 -18.81 -7.14 -64.91
CA VAL A 17 -17.52 -6.51 -64.55
C VAL A 17 -17.77 -5.22 -63.77
N TRP A 18 -18.67 -4.36 -64.27
CA TRP A 18 -19.04 -3.11 -63.61
C TRP A 18 -19.74 -3.33 -62.26
N ARG A 19 -20.53 -4.40 -62.12
CA ARG A 19 -21.22 -4.73 -60.87
C ARG A 19 -20.24 -5.24 -59.80
N HIS A 20 -19.28 -6.09 -60.18
CA HIS A 20 -18.19 -6.54 -59.29
C HIS A 20 -17.25 -5.39 -58.90
N MET A 21 -16.90 -4.50 -59.84
CA MET A 21 -16.11 -3.30 -59.55
C MET A 21 -16.84 -2.33 -58.62
N LYS A 22 -18.16 -2.10 -58.82
CA LYS A 22 -18.99 -1.29 -57.92
C LYS A 22 -19.09 -1.88 -56.52
N HIS A 23 -19.30 -3.19 -56.38
CA HIS A 23 -19.30 -3.84 -55.07
C HIS A 23 -17.94 -3.71 -54.38
N ARG A 24 -16.83 -3.97 -55.08
CA ARG A 24 -15.48 -3.77 -54.51
C ARG A 24 -15.23 -2.33 -54.10
N TRP A 25 -15.67 -1.35 -54.90
CA TRP A 25 -15.58 0.07 -54.56
C TRP A 25 -16.41 0.45 -53.33
N LEU A 26 -17.63 -0.07 -53.21
CA LEU A 26 -18.48 0.14 -52.03
C LEU A 26 -17.85 -0.49 -50.77
N TRP A 27 -17.26 -1.67 -50.88
CA TRP A 27 -16.48 -2.29 -49.80
C TRP A 27 -15.25 -1.47 -49.41
N TRP A 28 -14.52 -0.91 -50.38
CA TRP A 28 -13.37 -0.04 -50.12
C TRP A 28 -13.79 1.29 -49.48
N ILE A 29 -14.87 1.92 -49.95
CA ILE A 29 -15.42 3.14 -49.33
C ILE A 29 -15.90 2.84 -47.91
N GLY A 30 -16.59 1.72 -47.69
CA GLY A 30 -17.01 1.30 -46.36
C GLY A 30 -15.84 1.01 -45.42
N ALA A 31 -14.79 0.34 -45.92
CA ALA A 31 -13.59 0.03 -45.15
C ALA A 31 -12.79 1.31 -44.82
N VAL A 32 -12.59 2.21 -45.78
CA VAL A 32 -11.93 3.50 -45.57
C VAL A 32 -12.75 4.37 -44.62
N GLY A 33 -14.08 4.40 -44.77
CA GLY A 33 -14.98 5.08 -43.85
C GLY A 33 -14.88 4.53 -42.43
N CYS A 34 -14.86 3.21 -42.25
CA CYS A 34 -14.66 2.58 -40.94
C CYS A 34 -13.28 2.90 -40.35
N VAL A 35 -12.22 2.84 -41.15
CA VAL A 35 -10.86 3.18 -40.70
C VAL A 35 -10.77 4.65 -40.30
N LEU A 36 -11.32 5.57 -41.08
CA LEU A 36 -11.38 6.99 -40.73
C LEU A 36 -12.19 7.23 -39.45
N LEU A 37 -13.34 6.58 -39.30
CA LEU A 37 -14.19 6.73 -38.12
C LEU A 37 -13.55 6.15 -36.86
N LEU A 38 -12.94 4.96 -36.97
CA LEU A 38 -12.11 4.38 -35.90
C LEU A 38 -10.91 5.28 -35.58
N SER A 39 -10.27 5.87 -36.59
CA SER A 39 -9.12 6.77 -36.38
C SER A 39 -9.55 8.07 -35.69
N CYS A 40 -10.68 8.65 -36.08
CA CYS A 40 -11.26 9.84 -35.43
C CYS A 40 -11.69 9.57 -33.98
N LEU A 41 -12.04 8.34 -33.61
CA LEU A 41 -12.40 7.97 -32.23
C LEU A 41 -11.17 7.58 -31.40
N LEU A 42 -10.28 6.74 -31.96
CA LEU A 42 -9.15 6.16 -31.23
C LEU A 42 -7.96 7.11 -31.12
N ILE A 43 -7.67 7.93 -32.14
CA ILE A 43 -6.52 8.84 -32.09
C ILE A 43 -6.68 9.87 -30.96
N PRO A 44 -7.83 10.56 -30.80
CA PRO A 44 -8.04 11.39 -29.62
C PRO A 44 -7.92 10.58 -28.35
N ALA A 45 -8.64 9.47 -28.19
CA ALA A 45 -8.58 8.68 -26.96
C ALA A 45 -7.14 8.28 -26.56
N VAL A 46 -6.31 7.87 -27.52
CA VAL A 46 -4.90 7.52 -27.32
C VAL A 46 -4.00 8.73 -27.02
N VAL A 47 -4.21 9.86 -27.70
CA VAL A 47 -3.46 11.10 -27.44
C VAL A 47 -3.81 11.68 -26.06
N TYR A 48 -5.08 11.60 -25.67
CA TYR A 48 -5.57 12.03 -24.36
C TYR A 48 -5.04 11.13 -23.22
N ASP A 49 -4.88 9.83 -23.47
CA ASP A 49 -4.35 8.85 -22.51
C ASP A 49 -2.82 8.96 -22.35
N ARG A 50 -2.09 9.20 -23.45
CA ARG A 50 -0.62 9.37 -23.44
C ARG A 50 -0.12 10.67 -22.82
N GLY A 51 -0.97 11.69 -22.72
CA GLY A 51 -0.59 13.01 -22.19
C GLY A 51 -0.46 13.10 -20.67
N GLY A 52 -0.34 11.99 -19.93
CA GLY A 52 -0.29 12.01 -18.47
C GLY A 52 -1.61 12.46 -17.83
N GLY A 53 -2.75 12.04 -18.41
CA GLY A 53 -4.08 12.39 -17.91
C GLY A 53 -4.61 13.73 -18.40
N GLY A 54 -4.47 14.04 -19.70
CA GLY A 54 -4.92 15.33 -20.29
C GLY A 54 -6.41 15.66 -20.07
N ALA A 55 -7.28 14.64 -20.01
CA ALA A 55 -8.69 14.84 -19.62
C ALA A 55 -8.85 15.14 -18.12
N CYS A 56 -8.04 14.49 -17.27
CA CYS A 56 -8.08 14.64 -15.82
C CYS A 56 -7.51 15.99 -15.37
N SER A 57 -6.42 16.44 -16.00
CA SER A 57 -5.77 17.73 -15.72
C SER A 57 -6.58 18.94 -16.16
N GLY A 58 -7.55 18.75 -17.05
CA GLY A 58 -8.55 19.77 -17.41
C GLY A 58 -9.74 19.87 -16.45
N CYS A 59 -9.93 18.91 -15.55
CA CYS A 59 -11.00 18.94 -14.56
C CYS A 59 -10.59 19.77 -13.33
N HIS A 60 -11.33 20.82 -12.99
CA HIS A 60 -11.00 21.68 -11.85
C HIS A 60 -11.14 20.96 -10.50
N GLU A 61 -11.99 19.92 -10.40
CA GLU A 61 -12.13 19.11 -9.19
C GLU A 61 -10.88 18.24 -8.92
N ILE A 62 -10.19 17.81 -9.97
CA ILE A 62 -9.01 16.93 -9.90
C ILE A 62 -7.71 17.75 -9.97
N ALA A 63 -7.78 19.03 -10.35
CA ALA A 63 -6.63 19.92 -10.47
C ALA A 63 -5.71 19.92 -9.23
N PRO A 64 -6.21 19.93 -7.97
CA PRO A 64 -5.34 19.82 -6.80
C PRO A 64 -4.54 18.51 -6.76
N SER A 65 -5.16 17.36 -7.05
CA SER A 65 -4.47 16.07 -7.09
C SER A 65 -3.42 16.00 -8.21
N VAL A 66 -3.71 16.60 -9.37
CA VAL A 66 -2.75 16.71 -10.48
C VAL A 66 -1.58 17.61 -10.11
N ALA A 67 -1.82 18.69 -9.37
CA ALA A 67 -0.74 19.54 -8.87
C ALA A 67 0.19 18.77 -7.93
N SER A 68 -0.36 18.02 -6.96
CA SER A 68 0.43 17.17 -6.07
C SER A 68 1.15 16.04 -6.82
N TRP A 69 0.54 15.44 -7.85
CA TRP A 69 1.19 14.43 -8.68
C TRP A 69 2.42 15.00 -9.40
N LYS A 70 2.32 16.21 -9.98
CA LYS A 70 3.43 16.87 -10.72
C LYS A 70 4.67 17.09 -9.86
N THR A 71 4.50 17.21 -8.55
CA THR A 71 5.58 17.39 -7.59
C THR A 71 5.89 16.12 -6.80
N SER A 72 5.33 14.96 -7.18
CA SER A 72 5.56 13.70 -6.47
C SER A 72 6.73 12.90 -7.02
N SER A 73 7.13 11.87 -6.28
CA SER A 73 8.07 10.83 -6.76
C SER A 73 7.55 10.10 -8.01
N HIS A 74 6.24 10.10 -8.24
CA HIS A 74 5.58 9.44 -9.38
C HIS A 74 5.20 10.39 -10.54
N ARG A 75 5.69 11.63 -10.55
CA ARG A 75 5.31 12.66 -11.56
C ARG A 75 5.59 12.32 -13.03
N ASN A 76 6.40 11.29 -13.29
CA ASN A 76 6.70 10.80 -14.64
C ASN A 76 5.94 9.51 -14.99
N ILE A 77 5.06 9.06 -14.10
CA ILE A 77 4.18 7.91 -14.31
C ILE A 77 2.84 8.43 -14.78
N ALA A 78 2.38 7.97 -15.95
CA ALA A 78 1.07 8.34 -16.47
C ALA A 78 -0.03 7.94 -15.47
N CYS A 79 -1.06 8.78 -15.31
CA CYS A 79 -2.18 8.49 -14.39
C CYS A 79 -2.80 7.10 -14.63
N THR A 80 -2.82 6.65 -15.89
CA THR A 80 -3.42 5.39 -16.35
C THR A 80 -2.63 4.15 -15.97
N ALA A 81 -1.38 4.32 -15.53
CA ALA A 81 -0.59 3.24 -14.95
C ALA A 81 -1.06 2.87 -13.52
N CYS A 82 -1.80 3.76 -12.84
CA CYS A 82 -2.31 3.56 -11.48
C CYS A 82 -3.84 3.58 -11.42
N HIS A 83 -4.47 4.48 -12.18
CA HIS A 83 -5.92 4.63 -12.29
C HIS A 83 -6.43 3.95 -13.57
N GLU A 84 -7.71 3.58 -13.58
CA GLU A 84 -8.34 3.08 -14.81
C GLU A 84 -8.41 4.20 -15.85
N GLY A 85 -7.83 3.97 -17.04
CA GLY A 85 -7.85 4.91 -18.16
C GLY A 85 -9.18 4.98 -18.90
N SER A 86 -9.33 6.02 -19.71
CA SER A 86 -10.48 6.23 -20.61
C SER A 86 -10.55 5.21 -21.75
N LEU A 87 -9.48 4.45 -21.97
CA LEU A 87 -9.43 3.29 -22.88
C LEU A 87 -9.63 1.95 -22.17
N SER A 88 -9.92 1.93 -20.87
CA SER A 88 -10.20 0.67 -20.17
C SER A 88 -11.42 -0.01 -20.80
N MET A 89 -11.40 -1.34 -20.92
CA MET A 89 -12.55 -2.10 -21.43
C MET A 89 -13.62 -2.34 -20.35
N ASN A 90 -13.60 -1.60 -19.24
CA ASN A 90 -14.52 -1.76 -18.12
C ASN A 90 -15.75 -0.85 -18.29
N PRO A 91 -16.92 -1.38 -18.71
CA PRO A 91 -18.09 -0.54 -19.00
C PRO A 91 -18.64 0.15 -17.74
N ALA A 92 -18.51 -0.49 -16.58
CA ALA A 92 -18.95 0.07 -15.31
C ALA A 92 -18.15 1.32 -14.91
N ALA A 93 -16.85 1.33 -15.22
CA ALA A 93 -15.98 2.48 -14.97
C ALA A 93 -16.42 3.69 -15.82
N HIS A 94 -16.69 3.47 -17.11
CA HIS A 94 -17.16 4.52 -18.02
C HIS A 94 -18.53 5.07 -17.63
N LEU A 95 -19.46 4.18 -17.26
CA LEU A 95 -20.78 4.58 -16.84
C LEU A 95 -20.74 5.43 -15.55
N ASN A 96 -19.90 5.04 -14.58
CA ASN A 96 -19.71 5.80 -13.34
C ASN A 96 -19.05 7.18 -13.59
N ASN A 97 -18.08 7.26 -14.50
CA ASN A 97 -17.47 8.54 -14.88
C ASN A 97 -18.48 9.45 -15.57
N PHE A 98 -19.31 8.90 -16.46
CA PHE A 98 -20.38 9.64 -17.12
C PHE A 98 -21.47 10.11 -16.15
N SER A 99 -21.93 9.25 -15.23
CA SER A 99 -22.91 9.63 -14.22
C SER A 99 -22.38 10.73 -13.30
N ASN A 100 -21.10 10.67 -12.92
CA ASN A 100 -20.47 11.71 -12.12
C ASN A 100 -20.39 13.04 -12.87
N LEU A 101 -20.04 13.01 -14.16
CA LEU A 101 -20.02 14.22 -15.00
C LEU A 101 -21.42 14.85 -15.12
N VAL A 102 -22.45 14.04 -15.35
CA VAL A 102 -23.85 14.51 -15.41
C VAL A 102 -24.27 15.07 -14.06
N ALA A 103 -23.97 14.39 -12.96
CA ALA A 103 -24.32 14.84 -11.61
C ALA A 103 -23.64 16.18 -11.26
N HIS A 104 -22.37 16.34 -11.62
CA HIS A 104 -21.62 17.59 -11.47
C HIS A 104 -22.24 18.72 -12.30
N TRP A 105 -22.52 18.47 -13.59
CA TRP A 105 -23.14 19.48 -14.45
C TRP A 105 -24.55 19.89 -14.01
N ALA A 106 -25.31 18.94 -13.46
CA ALA A 106 -26.62 19.18 -12.87
C ALA A 106 -26.58 19.84 -11.48
N GLY A 107 -25.39 20.11 -10.91
CA GLY A 107 -25.24 20.69 -9.57
C GLY A 107 -25.67 19.75 -8.42
N SER A 108 -25.78 18.46 -8.70
CA SER A 108 -26.25 17.42 -7.75
C SER A 108 -25.11 16.60 -7.15
N ALA A 109 -23.86 16.87 -7.52
CA ALA A 109 -22.69 16.23 -6.93
C ALA A 109 -22.51 16.71 -5.48
N THR A 110 -22.59 15.79 -4.52
CA THR A 110 -22.60 16.10 -3.09
C THR A 110 -21.23 16.07 -2.42
N SER A 111 -20.17 15.64 -3.11
CA SER A 111 -18.81 15.56 -2.57
C SER A 111 -17.75 15.56 -3.68
N PRO A 112 -16.52 16.00 -3.39
CA PRO A 112 -15.39 15.87 -4.32
C PRO A 112 -15.20 14.41 -4.76
N PRO A 113 -14.68 14.17 -5.97
CA PRO A 113 -14.37 12.81 -6.42
C PRO A 113 -13.23 12.22 -5.58
N HIS A 114 -13.56 11.30 -4.66
CA HIS A 114 -12.58 10.50 -3.91
C HIS A 114 -12.34 9.15 -4.59
N LEU A 115 -11.15 8.58 -4.36
CA LEU A 115 -10.88 7.19 -4.72
C LEU A 115 -11.83 6.28 -3.94
N LYS A 116 -12.74 5.59 -4.65
CA LYS A 116 -13.57 4.55 -4.04
C LYS A 116 -12.66 3.46 -3.49
N PHE A 117 -12.88 3.03 -2.26
CA PHE A 117 -11.97 2.08 -1.63
C PHE A 117 -12.00 0.69 -2.28
N SER A 118 -13.08 0.36 -3.01
CA SER A 118 -13.13 -0.83 -3.87
C SER A 118 -12.05 -0.87 -4.96
N ARG A 119 -11.35 0.25 -5.20
CA ARG A 119 -10.26 0.36 -6.18
C ARG A 119 -8.87 0.16 -5.57
N ILE A 120 -8.77 -0.11 -4.26
CA ILE A 120 -7.49 -0.20 -3.55
C ILE A 120 -6.75 -1.50 -3.89
N ASP A 121 -7.41 -2.67 -3.86
CA ASP A 121 -6.72 -3.93 -4.20
C ASP A 121 -6.14 -3.92 -5.63
N PRO A 122 -6.89 -3.48 -6.67
CA PRO A 122 -6.31 -3.32 -8.00
C PRO A 122 -5.16 -2.30 -8.07
N MET A 123 -5.15 -1.29 -7.19
CA MET A 123 -4.06 -0.33 -7.10
C MET A 123 -2.80 -0.97 -6.50
N VAL A 124 -2.95 -1.77 -5.44
CA VAL A 124 -1.84 -2.51 -4.81
C VAL A 124 -1.16 -3.44 -5.83
N GLU A 125 -1.94 -4.17 -6.62
CA GLU A 125 -1.39 -5.01 -7.68
C GLU A 125 -0.62 -4.19 -8.74
N ARG A 126 -1.11 -2.99 -9.08
CA ARG A 126 -0.40 -2.06 -9.97
C ARG A 126 0.91 -1.55 -9.37
N CYS A 127 0.97 -1.32 -8.06
CA CYS A 127 2.24 -1.01 -7.39
C CYS A 127 3.27 -2.14 -7.61
N GLY A 128 2.83 -3.40 -7.52
CA GLY A 128 3.68 -4.58 -7.74
C GLY A 128 4.29 -4.70 -9.14
N GLN A 129 3.77 -4.01 -10.15
CA GLN A 129 4.35 -4.03 -11.51
C GLN A 129 5.73 -3.36 -11.57
N CYS A 130 5.96 -2.34 -10.73
CA CYS A 130 7.24 -1.64 -10.61
C CYS A 130 7.97 -1.97 -9.29
N HIS A 131 7.24 -2.10 -8.19
CA HIS A 131 7.75 -2.39 -6.85
C HIS A 131 7.64 -3.89 -6.51
N GLN A 132 8.19 -4.73 -7.39
CA GLN A 132 8.01 -6.18 -7.32
C GLN A 132 8.51 -6.77 -6.00
N LYS A 133 9.68 -6.30 -5.53
CA LYS A 133 10.28 -6.77 -4.28
C LYS A 133 9.46 -6.33 -3.07
N GLU A 134 9.14 -5.04 -2.98
CA GLU A 134 8.40 -4.47 -1.86
C GLU A 134 7.00 -5.08 -1.78
N HIS A 135 6.34 -5.30 -2.92
CA HIS A 135 5.05 -5.97 -3.00
C HIS A 135 5.13 -7.43 -2.55
N ALA A 136 6.13 -8.19 -3.02
CA ALA A 136 6.33 -9.57 -2.59
C ALA A 136 6.66 -9.68 -1.09
N ASP A 137 7.52 -8.79 -0.58
CA ASP A 137 7.86 -8.71 0.84
C ASP A 137 6.63 -8.35 1.69
N TRP A 138 5.82 -7.38 1.27
CA TRP A 138 4.57 -7.01 1.93
C TRP A 138 3.57 -8.16 1.94
N ALA A 139 3.33 -8.80 0.79
CA ALA A 139 2.39 -9.90 0.65
C ALA A 139 2.81 -11.13 1.49
N ALA A 140 4.12 -11.37 1.63
CA ALA A 140 4.65 -12.45 2.48
C ALA A 140 4.70 -12.09 3.97
N GLY A 141 4.63 -10.79 4.30
CA GLY A 141 4.69 -10.28 5.67
C GLY A 141 3.32 -10.25 6.37
N PRO A 142 3.29 -9.98 7.68
CA PRO A 142 2.05 -9.95 8.45
C PRO A 142 1.11 -8.77 8.10
N HIS A 143 1.61 -7.72 7.42
CA HIS A 143 0.74 -6.64 6.89
C HIS A 143 0.10 -6.97 5.53
N GLY A 144 0.53 -8.02 4.84
CA GLY A 144 -0.18 -8.59 3.70
C GLY A 144 -1.42 -9.41 4.11
N ALA A 145 -1.73 -9.49 5.41
CA ALA A 145 -2.87 -10.22 5.93
C ALA A 145 -4.21 -9.65 5.43
N THR A 146 -5.19 -10.53 5.31
CA THR A 146 -6.50 -10.22 4.73
C THR A 146 -7.55 -9.98 5.80
N TYR A 147 -8.74 -9.55 5.38
CA TYR A 147 -9.89 -9.47 6.29
C TYR A 147 -10.19 -10.80 6.97
N ARG A 148 -10.09 -11.91 6.24
CA ARG A 148 -10.24 -13.25 6.81
C ARG A 148 -9.32 -13.46 8.02
N THR A 149 -8.04 -13.11 7.88
CA THR A 149 -7.04 -13.32 8.93
C THR A 149 -7.37 -12.54 10.20
N PHE A 150 -7.76 -11.27 10.09
CA PHE A 150 -8.01 -10.43 11.26
C PHE A 150 -9.40 -10.61 11.86
N PHE A 151 -10.45 -10.71 11.04
CA PHE A 151 -11.83 -10.66 11.53
C PHE A 151 -12.41 -12.04 11.83
N LEU A 152 -11.76 -13.13 11.41
CA LEU A 152 -12.20 -14.49 11.69
C LEU A 152 -11.31 -15.24 12.68
N ASP A 153 -10.34 -14.58 13.34
CA ASP A 153 -9.49 -15.23 14.35
C ASP A 153 -10.29 -15.52 15.65
N PRO A 154 -10.58 -16.80 15.95
CA PRO A 154 -11.35 -17.14 17.14
C PRO A 154 -10.58 -16.91 18.45
N ALA A 155 -9.25 -16.92 18.44
CA ALA A 155 -8.46 -16.68 19.64
C ALA A 155 -8.51 -15.21 20.04
N GLN A 156 -8.48 -14.31 19.06
CA GLN A 156 -8.60 -12.87 19.28
C GLN A 156 -10.05 -12.46 19.57
N ASN A 157 -11.02 -12.89 18.75
CA ASN A 157 -12.42 -12.45 18.88
C ASN A 157 -13.10 -12.94 20.18
N ARG A 158 -12.60 -14.01 20.81
CA ARG A 158 -13.05 -14.42 22.15
C ARG A 158 -12.51 -13.51 23.26
N LYS A 159 -11.37 -12.87 23.06
CA LYS A 159 -10.74 -11.95 24.02
C LYS A 159 -11.30 -10.55 23.89
N GLU A 160 -11.42 -10.06 22.66
CA GLU A 160 -11.87 -8.71 22.34
C GLU A 160 -13.07 -8.75 21.39
N GLN A 161 -14.09 -7.95 21.68
CA GLN A 161 -15.27 -7.91 20.81
C GLN A 161 -14.95 -7.03 19.60
N LEU A 162 -15.25 -7.54 18.41
CA LEU A 162 -15.11 -6.76 17.18
C LEU A 162 -15.94 -5.47 17.27
N SER A 163 -15.33 -4.35 16.90
CA SER A 163 -15.94 -3.03 16.97
C SER A 163 -15.49 -2.15 15.79
N GLU A 164 -16.11 -0.97 15.66
CA GLU A 164 -15.74 0.01 14.63
C GLU A 164 -14.26 0.41 14.71
N ASP A 165 -13.67 0.43 15.92
CA ASP A 165 -12.28 0.80 16.11
C ASP A 165 -11.31 -0.21 15.49
N CYS A 166 -11.72 -1.47 15.28
CA CYS A 166 -10.92 -2.45 14.53
C CYS A 166 -10.64 -1.98 13.09
N LEU A 167 -11.57 -1.26 12.47
CA LEU A 167 -11.42 -0.74 11.10
C LEU A 167 -10.41 0.40 11.00
N ARG A 168 -10.01 1.02 12.12
CA ARG A 168 -8.97 2.06 12.13
C ARG A 168 -7.62 1.53 11.66
N CYS A 169 -7.34 0.25 11.88
CA CYS A 169 -6.06 -0.36 11.54
C CYS A 169 -6.21 -1.54 10.60
N HIS A 170 -7.21 -2.40 10.81
CA HIS A 170 -7.39 -3.65 10.06
C HIS A 170 -8.44 -3.56 8.94
N GLY A 171 -8.93 -2.36 8.65
CA GLY A 171 -10.00 -2.13 7.66
C GLY A 171 -10.10 -0.69 7.19
N MET A 172 -8.96 -0.01 7.08
CA MET A 172 -8.89 1.43 6.81
C MET A 172 -9.60 1.82 5.50
N PHE A 173 -9.64 0.88 4.56
CA PHE A 173 -10.25 1.01 3.24
C PHE A 173 -11.57 0.21 3.12
N PHE A 174 -12.20 -0.18 4.22
CA PHE A 174 -13.58 -0.66 4.20
C PHE A 174 -14.53 0.53 4.39
N GLU A 175 -15.48 0.75 3.47
CA GLU A 175 -16.31 1.98 3.46
C GLU A 175 -17.45 1.95 4.48
N GLU A 176 -17.90 0.76 4.88
CA GLU A 176 -19.10 0.59 5.69
C GLU A 176 -18.77 0.35 7.18
N SER A 177 -19.81 0.07 7.97
CA SER A 177 -19.68 -0.27 9.40
C SER A 177 -19.13 -1.68 9.60
N ILE A 178 -18.52 -1.98 10.76
CA ILE A 178 -18.01 -3.33 11.06
C ILE A 178 -19.11 -4.40 10.93
N SER A 179 -20.37 -4.04 11.21
CA SER A 179 -21.53 -4.92 11.09
C SER A 179 -21.84 -5.36 9.66
N HIS A 180 -21.35 -4.62 8.66
CA HIS A 180 -21.44 -4.97 7.24
C HIS A 180 -20.19 -5.70 6.72
N LEU A 181 -19.13 -5.81 7.54
CA LEU A 181 -17.96 -6.63 7.23
C LEU A 181 -18.11 -8.05 7.77
N VAL A 182 -18.47 -8.18 9.05
CA VAL A 182 -18.42 -9.45 9.78
C VAL A 182 -19.57 -9.57 10.77
N ALA A 183 -20.09 -10.78 10.93
CA ALA A 183 -21.13 -11.11 11.90
C ALA A 183 -20.90 -12.52 12.50
N PRO A 184 -21.36 -12.79 13.73
CA PRO A 184 -21.99 -11.86 14.66
C PRO A 184 -20.95 -10.94 15.33
N LEU A 185 -21.37 -9.77 15.81
CA LEU A 185 -20.50 -8.86 16.58
C LEU A 185 -20.54 -9.21 18.07
N ASP A 186 -20.18 -10.44 18.39
CA ASP A 186 -20.08 -10.95 19.77
C ASP A 186 -18.75 -11.69 20.00
N ARG A 187 -18.57 -12.25 21.19
CA ARG A 187 -17.37 -13.02 21.59
C ARG A 187 -17.59 -14.54 21.51
N GLN A 188 -18.73 -15.00 20.99
CA GLN A 188 -19.11 -16.41 20.92
C GLN A 188 -18.80 -17.01 19.54
N GLY A 189 -19.13 -16.28 18.47
CA GLY A 189 -19.02 -16.74 17.09
C GLY A 189 -20.00 -17.89 16.76
N PRO A 190 -19.79 -18.61 15.65
CA PRO A 190 -18.72 -18.42 14.67
C PRO A 190 -18.89 -17.12 13.88
N TRP A 191 -17.78 -16.42 13.65
CA TRP A 191 -17.75 -15.23 12.80
C TRP A 191 -17.68 -15.61 11.33
N VAL A 192 -18.39 -14.87 10.51
CA VAL A 192 -18.43 -14.99 9.06
C VAL A 192 -18.35 -13.60 8.44
N ILE A 193 -17.56 -13.48 7.38
CA ILE A 193 -17.54 -12.26 6.55
C ILE A 193 -18.78 -12.29 5.65
N HIS A 194 -19.42 -11.13 5.46
CA HIS A 194 -20.60 -11.03 4.61
C HIS A 194 -20.27 -11.34 3.14
N GLY A 195 -21.18 -12.03 2.45
CA GLY A 195 -20.94 -12.54 1.09
C GLY A 195 -20.70 -11.48 0.00
N GLY A 196 -20.95 -10.20 0.29
CA GLY A 196 -20.62 -9.08 -0.60
C GLY A 196 -19.19 -8.55 -0.44
N VAL A 197 -18.47 -9.01 0.58
CA VAL A 197 -17.10 -8.58 0.87
C VAL A 197 -16.11 -9.64 0.42
N CYS A 198 -15.05 -9.22 -0.28
CA CYS A 198 -13.93 -10.09 -0.60
C CYS A 198 -13.09 -10.30 0.68
N GLU A 199 -13.25 -11.46 1.31
CA GLU A 199 -12.53 -11.80 2.54
C GLU A 199 -11.01 -11.92 2.38
N ASP A 200 -10.55 -12.11 1.14
CA ASP A 200 -9.12 -12.17 0.79
C ASP A 200 -8.55 -10.79 0.40
N SER A 201 -9.34 -9.73 0.49
CA SER A 201 -8.85 -8.34 0.34
C SER A 201 -7.86 -7.98 1.45
N ALA A 202 -6.88 -7.15 1.10
CA ALA A 202 -5.85 -6.72 2.03
C ALA A 202 -6.44 -5.82 3.12
N ALA A 203 -6.17 -6.17 4.38
CA ALA A 203 -6.60 -5.36 5.52
C ALA A 203 -5.74 -4.11 5.71
N ILE A 204 -4.45 -4.22 5.40
CA ILE A 204 -3.43 -3.17 5.54
C ILE A 204 -2.70 -3.01 4.18
N PRO A 205 -3.37 -2.43 3.16
CA PRO A 205 -2.78 -2.26 1.83
C PRO A 205 -1.66 -1.21 1.85
N CYS A 206 -0.86 -1.12 0.77
CA CYS A 206 0.27 -0.18 0.68
C CYS A 206 -0.11 1.27 1.06
N LEU A 207 -1.32 1.70 0.68
CA LEU A 207 -1.85 3.04 0.96
C LEU A 207 -2.16 3.32 2.44
N ALA A 208 -2.15 2.30 3.30
CA ALA A 208 -2.23 2.49 4.75
C ALA A 208 -1.00 3.24 5.30
N CYS A 209 0.16 3.05 4.63
CA CYS A 209 1.46 3.59 5.01
C CYS A 209 2.07 4.55 3.97
N HIS A 210 1.49 4.60 2.77
CA HIS A 210 2.00 5.40 1.67
C HIS A 210 0.97 6.37 1.09
N GLN A 211 1.44 7.55 0.70
CA GLN A 211 0.70 8.50 -0.12
C GLN A 211 1.36 8.61 -1.50
N ILE A 212 0.57 8.39 -2.56
CA ILE A 212 1.05 8.43 -3.96
C ILE A 212 1.28 9.88 -4.40
N HIS A 213 0.24 10.71 -4.30
CA HIS A 213 0.27 12.13 -4.66
C HIS A 213 0.73 12.96 -3.47
N SER A 214 1.98 12.75 -3.06
CA SER A 214 2.62 13.56 -2.02
C SER A 214 3.64 14.50 -2.65
N GLU A 215 3.69 15.74 -2.19
CA GLU A 215 4.71 16.69 -2.60
C GLU A 215 6.09 16.18 -2.15
N GLY A 216 7.06 16.16 -3.06
CA GLY A 216 8.41 15.74 -2.74
C GLY A 216 9.39 15.95 -3.88
N VAL A 217 10.55 16.48 -3.57
CA VAL A 217 11.67 16.45 -4.51
C VAL A 217 12.23 15.03 -4.44
N PRO A 218 12.23 14.23 -5.53
CA PRO A 218 12.93 12.96 -5.47
C PRO A 218 14.40 13.24 -5.22
N ALA A 219 15.05 12.30 -4.54
CA ALA A 219 16.49 12.34 -4.38
C ALA A 219 17.12 12.59 -5.76
N GLY A 220 17.71 13.78 -5.93
CA GLY A 220 18.43 14.11 -7.15
C GLY A 220 19.59 13.11 -7.31
N LEU A 221 19.95 12.82 -8.55
CA LEU A 221 21.30 12.34 -8.80
C LEU A 221 22.24 13.48 -8.40
N HIS A 222 22.95 13.32 -7.29
CA HIS A 222 23.89 14.34 -6.83
C HIS A 222 24.93 14.59 -7.92
N PRO A 223 25.32 15.84 -8.19
CA PRO A 223 26.50 16.13 -9.01
C PRO A 223 27.69 15.39 -8.39
N ALA A 224 28.52 14.74 -9.20
CA ALA A 224 29.63 13.89 -8.73
C ALA A 224 30.71 14.61 -7.88
N ASN A 225 30.55 15.92 -7.64
CA ASN A 225 31.58 16.83 -7.16
C ASN A 225 31.18 17.57 -5.86
N GLU A 226 30.03 17.26 -5.27
CA GLU A 226 29.64 17.83 -3.98
C GLU A 226 29.99 16.88 -2.84
N GLU A 227 30.64 17.41 -1.80
CA GLU A 227 30.98 16.65 -0.60
C GLU A 227 29.70 16.39 0.22
N ILE A 228 29.26 15.13 0.27
CA ILE A 228 28.01 14.73 0.93
C ILE A 228 28.27 14.53 2.42
N VAL A 229 27.62 15.33 3.26
CA VAL A 229 27.53 15.07 4.71
C VAL A 229 26.30 14.21 4.96
N GLU A 230 26.45 12.88 4.98
CA GLU A 230 25.34 11.93 5.16
C GLU A 230 24.54 12.17 6.46
N ALA A 231 25.20 12.66 7.51
CA ALA A 231 24.55 12.97 8.78
C ALA A 231 23.52 14.12 8.70
N SER A 232 23.62 15.02 7.72
CA SER A 232 22.66 16.10 7.49
C SER A 232 21.67 15.79 6.36
N ARG A 233 21.69 14.57 5.82
CA ARG A 233 20.78 14.17 4.77
C ARG A 233 19.38 13.98 5.32
N GLU A 234 18.43 14.70 4.74
CA GLU A 234 17.02 14.48 5.05
C GLU A 234 16.63 13.08 4.58
N LEU A 235 16.09 12.27 5.49
CA LEU A 235 15.51 10.98 5.14
C LEU A 235 14.41 11.23 4.10
N CYS A 236 14.40 10.48 3.01
CA CYS A 236 13.36 10.58 1.99
C CYS A 236 12.03 10.05 2.58
N LEU A 237 11.33 10.92 3.30
CA LEU A 237 10.02 10.67 3.91
C LEU A 237 8.78 11.04 3.09
N PRO A 238 8.83 11.70 1.90
CA PRO A 238 7.64 12.35 1.37
C PRO A 238 6.53 11.38 1.02
N SER A 239 6.82 10.11 0.70
CA SER A 239 5.79 9.11 0.41
C SER A 239 5.23 8.40 1.63
N LEU A 240 5.81 8.55 2.83
CA LEU A 240 5.35 7.84 4.04
C LEU A 240 4.27 8.64 4.77
N ALA A 241 3.08 8.07 4.87
CA ALA A 241 1.93 8.71 5.48
C ALA A 241 0.95 7.68 6.08
N PHE A 242 0.29 8.02 7.18
CA PHE A 242 -0.81 7.23 7.72
C PHE A 242 -2.12 7.63 7.03
N PHE A 243 -2.88 6.68 6.50
CA PHE A 243 -4.20 6.99 5.97
C PHE A 243 -5.25 7.02 7.10
N ASP A 244 -5.76 8.20 7.45
CA ASP A 244 -6.88 8.29 8.39
C ASP A 244 -8.21 8.00 7.66
N ARG A 245 -8.89 6.93 8.06
CA ARG A 245 -10.17 6.51 7.48
C ARG A 245 -11.29 7.53 7.71
N ARG A 246 -11.30 8.22 8.86
CA ARG A 246 -12.42 9.09 9.27
C ARG A 246 -12.45 10.35 8.43
N ASP A 247 -11.27 10.93 8.20
CA ASP A 247 -11.09 12.11 7.36
C ASP A 247 -10.85 11.76 5.88
N ARG A 248 -10.52 10.49 5.59
CA ARG A 248 -10.13 9.97 4.26
C ARG A 248 -8.91 10.71 3.69
N LEU A 249 -7.95 11.00 4.56
CA LEU A 249 -6.74 11.76 4.25
C LEU A 249 -5.48 11.02 4.66
N SER A 250 -4.41 11.19 3.90
CA SER A 250 -3.07 10.74 4.28
C SER A 250 -2.37 11.81 5.11
N ILE A 251 -1.93 11.45 6.32
CA ILE A 251 -1.18 12.31 7.23
C ILE A 251 0.30 11.95 7.12
N SER A 252 1.11 12.88 6.61
CA SER A 252 2.55 12.65 6.45
C SER A 252 3.22 12.29 7.78
N THR A 253 4.16 11.35 7.71
CA THR A 253 4.97 10.89 8.85
C THR A 253 5.66 12.03 9.60
N VAL A 254 5.97 13.14 8.93
CA VAL A 254 6.61 14.32 9.58
C VAL A 254 5.71 14.96 10.64
N TYR A 255 4.38 14.78 10.51
CA TYR A 255 3.39 15.29 11.45
C TYR A 255 2.94 14.26 12.49
N LEU A 256 3.32 12.99 12.33
CA LEU A 256 2.94 11.95 13.27
C LEU A 256 3.80 12.04 14.54
N PRO A 257 3.19 12.17 15.73
CA PRO A 257 3.93 12.27 16.96
C PRO A 257 4.53 10.91 17.33
N ILE A 258 5.73 10.93 17.92
CA ILE A 258 6.25 9.80 18.67
C ILE A 258 5.68 9.93 20.10
N PRO A 259 4.93 8.94 20.60
CA PRO A 259 4.29 9.04 21.90
C PRO A 259 5.33 9.12 23.03
N ARG A 260 4.95 9.80 24.11
CA ARG A 260 5.70 9.71 25.37
C ARG A 260 5.32 8.42 26.08
N MET A 261 6.29 7.53 26.28
CA MET A 261 6.07 6.20 26.87
C MET A 261 6.61 6.14 28.30
N LEU A 262 5.96 5.31 29.13
CA LEU A 262 6.28 5.13 30.55
C LEU A 262 6.60 3.66 30.86
N ASP A 263 7.55 3.43 31.75
CA ASP A 263 7.86 2.16 32.42
C ASP A 263 7.61 2.37 33.91
N GLY A 264 6.38 2.11 34.36
CA GLY A 264 5.89 2.60 35.65
C GLY A 264 5.83 4.13 35.66
N ASP A 265 6.59 4.75 36.56
CA ASP A 265 6.72 6.21 36.64
C ASP A 265 7.88 6.77 35.78
N ARG A 266 8.73 5.90 35.25
CA ARG A 266 9.94 6.29 34.51
C ARG A 266 9.60 6.60 33.06
N LEU A 267 10.14 7.70 32.54
CA LEU A 267 10.09 7.96 31.09
C LEU A 267 11.03 7.03 30.33
N VAL A 268 10.48 6.39 29.30
CA VAL A 268 11.26 5.57 28.35
C VAL A 268 11.90 6.50 27.32
N LYS A 269 13.19 6.31 27.04
CA LYS A 269 13.86 7.01 25.95
C LYS A 269 13.38 6.45 24.62
N MET A 270 12.68 7.27 23.84
CA MET A 270 12.22 6.93 22.50
C MET A 270 13.32 7.14 21.46
N SER A 271 13.31 6.35 20.39
CA SER A 271 14.16 6.62 19.22
C SER A 271 13.79 7.96 18.57
N PRO A 272 14.75 8.72 18.02
CA PRO A 272 14.43 9.93 17.26
C PRO A 272 13.92 9.66 15.83
N ASP A 273 13.93 8.40 15.37
CA ASP A 273 13.48 8.02 14.02
C ASP A 273 12.00 8.34 13.83
N LYS A 274 11.68 9.33 12.99
CA LYS A 274 10.30 9.77 12.76
C LYS A 274 9.43 8.71 12.09
N ARG A 275 10.01 7.75 11.37
CA ARG A 275 9.26 6.69 10.68
C ARG A 275 8.47 5.81 11.63
N GLN A 276 8.95 5.63 12.87
CA GLN A 276 8.22 4.84 13.87
C GLN A 276 6.90 5.50 14.30
N GLY A 277 6.73 6.81 14.09
CA GLY A 277 5.46 7.51 14.37
C GLY A 277 4.29 6.92 13.56
N LEU A 278 4.58 6.36 12.38
CA LEU A 278 3.62 5.60 11.58
C LEU A 278 3.24 4.28 12.24
N CYS A 279 4.22 3.54 12.78
CA CYS A 279 3.99 2.26 13.47
C CYS A 279 3.07 2.45 14.69
N TYR A 280 3.28 3.51 15.46
CA TYR A 280 2.46 3.84 16.64
C TYR A 280 1.01 4.22 16.32
N GLN A 281 0.62 4.41 15.06
CA GLN A 281 -0.79 4.62 14.72
C GLN A 281 -1.61 3.33 14.87
N CYS A 282 -0.96 2.16 14.85
CA CYS A 282 -1.57 0.86 15.03
C CYS A 282 -1.01 0.11 16.26
N HIS A 283 0.31 0.13 16.45
CA HIS A 283 0.99 -0.52 17.57
C HIS A 283 1.15 0.45 18.75
N SER A 284 0.04 0.95 19.27
CA SER A 284 0.02 1.97 20.33
C SER A 284 -0.16 1.36 21.72
N PRO A 285 0.34 2.03 22.77
CA PRO A 285 -0.02 1.68 24.14
C PRO A 285 -1.50 1.98 24.40
N GLU A 286 -1.99 1.48 25.52
CA GLU A 286 -3.22 1.97 26.10
C GLU A 286 -3.10 3.45 26.51
N TRP A 287 -4.23 4.06 26.85
CA TRP A 287 -4.34 5.47 27.24
C TRP A 287 -3.42 5.89 28.41
N THR A 288 -2.98 4.93 29.22
CA THR A 288 -2.03 5.14 30.33
C THR A 288 -0.61 5.44 29.88
N ARG A 289 -0.29 5.18 28.59
CA ARG A 289 1.03 5.31 27.97
C ARG A 289 2.10 4.37 28.54
N GLN A 290 1.69 3.31 29.24
CA GLN A 290 2.61 2.29 29.70
C GLN A 290 3.14 1.50 28.51
N ALA A 291 4.47 1.42 28.38
CA ALA A 291 5.11 0.62 27.37
C ALA A 291 4.79 -0.87 27.58
N GLY A 292 4.51 -1.57 26.48
CA GLY A 292 4.04 -2.95 26.45
C GLY A 292 2.59 -3.16 26.87
N SER A 293 1.81 -2.10 27.06
CA SER A 293 0.34 -2.21 27.18
C SER A 293 -0.33 -2.26 25.81
N GLY A 294 -1.55 -2.81 25.72
CA GLY A 294 -2.25 -2.93 24.44
C GLY A 294 -1.45 -3.74 23.42
N ASP A 295 -1.24 -3.15 22.23
CA ASP A 295 -0.39 -3.73 21.17
C ASP A 295 0.95 -2.98 21.03
N ASP A 296 1.33 -2.19 22.02
CA ASP A 296 2.62 -1.50 22.04
C ASP A 296 3.80 -2.48 22.07
N ARG A 297 4.80 -2.17 21.25
CA ARG A 297 6.06 -2.92 21.13
C ARG A 297 7.28 -2.05 21.41
N THR A 298 7.11 -0.96 22.18
CA THR A 298 8.19 -0.01 22.50
C THR A 298 9.38 -0.73 23.12
N GLY A 299 10.56 -0.60 22.51
CA GLY A 299 11.79 -1.15 23.06
C GLY A 299 12.08 -0.61 24.47
N MET A 300 12.27 -1.51 25.43
CA MET A 300 12.69 -1.21 26.80
C MET A 300 13.91 -2.05 27.18
N GLY A 301 14.51 -1.73 28.32
CA GLY A 301 15.65 -2.48 28.82
C GLY A 301 16.84 -2.36 27.89
N VAL A 302 17.30 -3.47 27.33
CA VAL A 302 18.49 -3.48 26.43
C VAL A 302 18.19 -2.90 25.05
N HIS A 303 16.92 -2.74 24.68
CA HIS A 303 16.48 -2.18 23.40
C HIS A 303 15.88 -0.77 23.52
N GLU A 304 16.02 -0.14 24.68
CA GLU A 304 15.51 1.22 24.91
C GLU A 304 16.19 2.24 23.98
N GLY A 305 15.39 3.07 23.31
CA GLY A 305 15.86 4.07 22.35
C GLY A 305 16.09 3.56 20.92
N LEU A 306 15.87 2.26 20.65
CA LEU A 306 15.91 1.71 19.29
C LEU A 306 14.61 1.99 18.54
N SER A 307 14.73 2.21 17.22
CA SER A 307 13.57 2.31 16.32
C SER A 307 13.01 0.92 16.05
N CYS A 308 11.72 0.81 15.73
CA CYS A 308 11.13 -0.43 15.22
C CYS A 308 11.93 -0.99 14.03
N LEU A 309 12.46 -0.09 13.19
CA LEU A 309 13.25 -0.40 12.00
C LEU A 309 14.71 -0.81 12.30
N ALA A 310 15.13 -0.79 13.57
CA ALA A 310 16.41 -1.36 13.96
C ALA A 310 16.37 -2.90 13.95
N CYS A 311 15.18 -3.49 14.15
CA CYS A 311 14.99 -4.93 14.10
C CYS A 311 14.11 -5.35 12.93
N HIS A 312 13.01 -4.65 12.66
CA HIS A 312 12.06 -5.04 11.62
C HIS A 312 12.42 -4.46 10.26
N HIS A 313 12.56 -5.34 9.27
CA HIS A 313 12.79 -4.95 7.89
C HIS A 313 11.54 -4.31 7.25
N PRO A 314 11.70 -3.31 6.37
CA PRO A 314 10.59 -2.69 5.65
C PRO A 314 9.76 -3.72 4.85
N HIS A 315 8.46 -3.46 4.73
CA HIS A 315 7.46 -4.24 3.99
C HIS A 315 7.17 -5.65 4.51
N ASN A 316 8.17 -6.50 4.79
CA ASN A 316 7.93 -7.84 5.33
C ASN A 316 7.84 -7.92 6.87
N GLN A 317 8.31 -6.88 7.58
CA GLN A 317 8.37 -6.81 9.04
C GLN A 317 9.10 -7.97 9.73
N SER A 318 9.93 -8.68 8.99
CA SER A 318 10.77 -9.73 9.54
C SER A 318 11.84 -9.09 10.42
N ALA A 319 12.08 -9.67 11.60
CA ALA A 319 13.24 -9.37 12.43
C ALA A 319 14.38 -10.39 12.23
N ARG A 320 14.24 -11.30 11.27
CA ARG A 320 15.20 -12.38 11.08
C ARG A 320 16.59 -11.81 10.75
N ALA A 321 17.61 -12.33 11.42
CA ALA A 321 19.01 -11.92 11.29
C ALA A 321 19.32 -10.46 11.70
N SER A 322 18.35 -9.70 12.23
CA SER A 322 18.60 -8.32 12.64
C SER A 322 19.55 -8.22 13.84
N CYS A 323 19.64 -9.28 14.65
CA CYS A 323 20.53 -9.33 15.80
C CYS A 323 22.00 -9.19 15.39
N ALA A 324 22.40 -9.77 14.26
CA ALA A 324 23.78 -9.76 13.78
C ALA A 324 24.29 -8.36 13.36
N GLU A 325 23.39 -7.43 13.06
CA GLU A 325 23.74 -6.03 12.73
C GLU A 325 24.30 -5.28 13.95
N CYS A 326 23.92 -5.71 15.15
CA CYS A 326 24.34 -5.12 16.42
C CYS A 326 25.22 -6.05 17.25
N HIS A 327 24.98 -7.36 17.23
CA HIS A 327 25.68 -8.34 18.06
C HIS A 327 26.72 -9.10 17.24
N PRO A 328 27.95 -9.28 17.78
CA PRO A 328 28.40 -8.86 19.12
C PRO A 328 28.89 -7.41 19.20
N ARG A 329 28.94 -6.67 18.09
CA ARG A 329 29.62 -5.37 17.97
C ARG A 329 29.26 -4.32 19.04
N LEU A 330 27.99 -4.26 19.44
CA LEU A 330 27.45 -3.28 20.39
C LEU A 330 27.18 -3.89 21.77
N SER A 331 27.25 -5.22 21.90
CA SER A 331 26.99 -5.93 23.14
C SER A 331 28.09 -6.94 23.38
N ASN A 332 28.90 -6.64 24.38
CA ASN A 332 30.07 -7.43 24.70
C ASN A 332 29.75 -8.53 25.73
N CYS A 333 28.48 -8.97 25.84
CA CYS A 333 28.09 -9.97 26.85
C CYS A 333 28.52 -11.41 26.52
N GLY A 334 29.09 -11.64 25.32
CA GLY A 334 29.54 -12.96 24.86
C GLY A 334 28.43 -13.98 24.60
N LEU A 335 27.15 -13.58 24.71
CA LEU A 335 26.01 -14.46 24.48
C LEU A 335 25.59 -14.47 23.01
N ASP A 336 25.22 -15.65 22.53
CA ASP A 336 24.50 -15.81 21.26
C ASP A 336 23.04 -15.40 21.48
N VAL A 337 22.75 -14.12 21.22
CA VAL A 337 21.46 -13.50 21.55
C VAL A 337 20.27 -14.10 20.80
N GLU A 338 20.47 -14.68 19.61
CA GLU A 338 19.40 -15.34 18.86
C GLU A 338 18.97 -16.66 19.50
N LYS A 339 19.86 -17.31 20.24
CA LYS A 339 19.58 -18.57 20.94
C LYS A 339 19.01 -18.38 22.34
N MET A 340 18.90 -17.14 22.81
CA MET A 340 18.39 -16.85 24.14
C MET A 340 16.90 -17.17 24.27
N ASP A 341 16.48 -17.44 25.50
CA ASP A 341 15.07 -17.65 25.82
C ASP A 341 14.32 -16.32 25.74
N THR A 342 13.93 -15.92 24.53
CA THR A 342 13.11 -14.73 24.28
C THR A 342 12.00 -15.03 23.27
N THR A 343 11.03 -14.11 23.17
CA THR A 343 9.93 -14.21 22.19
C THR A 343 10.39 -14.14 20.73
N PHE A 344 11.65 -13.76 20.46
CA PHE A 344 12.24 -13.88 19.13
C PHE A 344 12.44 -15.35 18.74
N ARG A 345 12.95 -16.16 19.67
CA ARG A 345 13.24 -17.59 19.46
C ARG A 345 11.99 -18.46 19.63
N ASP A 346 11.21 -18.20 20.67
CA ASP A 346 9.99 -18.93 20.99
C ASP A 346 8.89 -17.94 21.39
N PRO A 347 7.79 -17.80 20.62
CA PRO A 347 6.71 -16.87 20.94
C PRO A 347 6.03 -17.13 22.29
N LYS A 348 6.24 -18.30 22.91
CA LYS A 348 5.73 -18.64 24.25
C LYS A 348 6.71 -18.31 25.38
N SER A 349 7.90 -17.80 25.07
CA SER A 349 8.90 -17.42 26.06
C SER A 349 8.33 -16.35 27.02
N ARG A 350 8.71 -16.46 28.28
CA ARG A 350 8.35 -15.47 29.31
C ARG A 350 9.13 -14.16 29.17
N HIS A 351 10.23 -14.13 28.43
CA HIS A 351 11.03 -12.93 28.22
C HIS A 351 10.70 -12.32 26.86
N ASN A 352 9.89 -11.26 26.87
CA ASN A 352 9.53 -10.56 25.65
C ASN A 352 10.75 -9.82 25.08
N ILE A 353 11.10 -10.07 23.81
CA ILE A 353 12.25 -9.46 23.14
C ILE A 353 12.20 -7.92 23.14
N HIS A 354 11.00 -7.32 23.14
CA HIS A 354 10.85 -5.87 23.15
C HIS A 354 11.19 -5.27 24.52
N PHE A 355 11.05 -6.04 25.61
CA PHE A 355 11.13 -5.52 26.98
C PHE A 355 12.24 -6.17 27.82
N VAL A 356 13.07 -7.02 27.20
CA VAL A 356 14.09 -7.80 27.88
C VAL A 356 15.15 -6.90 28.52
N LYS A 357 15.53 -7.22 29.75
CA LYS A 357 16.52 -6.50 30.56
C LYS A 357 17.77 -7.37 30.73
N CYS A 358 18.91 -6.75 31.04
CA CYS A 358 20.16 -7.50 31.26
C CYS A 358 20.00 -8.62 32.30
N ARG A 359 19.17 -8.43 33.35
CA ARG A 359 18.94 -9.46 34.38
C ARG A 359 18.15 -10.67 33.89
N ASP A 360 17.33 -10.51 32.85
CA ASP A 360 16.59 -11.62 32.24
C ASP A 360 17.56 -12.55 31.48
N CYS A 361 18.59 -11.95 30.91
CA CYS A 361 19.69 -12.59 30.21
C CYS A 361 20.80 -13.13 31.15
N HIS A 362 20.97 -12.47 32.31
CA HIS A 362 22.04 -12.72 33.26
C HIS A 362 21.51 -12.98 34.68
N PRO A 363 20.92 -14.18 34.93
CA PRO A 363 20.32 -14.51 36.21
C PRO A 363 21.32 -14.58 37.38
N LEU A 364 22.60 -14.79 37.07
CA LEU A 364 23.70 -14.85 38.04
C LEU A 364 24.38 -13.49 38.29
N GLY A 365 23.91 -12.42 37.64
CA GLY A 365 24.51 -11.09 37.73
C GLY A 365 24.96 -10.59 36.36
N VAL A 366 24.71 -9.31 36.10
CA VAL A 366 25.11 -8.64 34.86
C VAL A 366 26.63 -8.47 34.88
N PRO A 367 27.38 -8.96 33.86
CA PRO A 367 28.82 -8.82 33.81
C PRO A 367 29.26 -7.36 33.91
N SER A 368 30.32 -7.11 34.67
CA SER A 368 30.94 -5.79 34.69
C SER A 368 31.69 -5.54 33.37
N PRO A 369 31.85 -4.26 32.95
CA PRO A 369 32.62 -3.93 31.74
C PRO A 369 34.05 -4.51 31.71
N ASP A 370 34.65 -4.78 32.88
CA ASP A 370 36.02 -5.29 33.02
C ASP A 370 36.11 -6.81 32.83
N GLU A 371 35.06 -7.56 33.19
CA GLU A 371 35.00 -9.03 33.02
C GLU A 371 34.82 -9.45 31.54
N ILE A 372 34.38 -8.49 30.73
CA ILE A 372 34.01 -8.67 29.34
C ILE A 372 35.22 -8.69 28.38
N GLN A 373 36.38 -8.15 28.79
CA GLN A 373 37.57 -8.03 27.92
C GLN A 373 38.44 -9.30 27.85
N ILE A 374 38.04 -10.42 28.49
CA ILE A 374 38.88 -11.61 28.67
C ILE A 374 38.54 -12.76 27.68
N HIS A 375 37.53 -12.57 26.81
CA HIS A 375 37.14 -13.53 25.78
C HIS A 375 36.96 -12.83 24.43
#